data_AF-A0ABC9NCG4-F1
#
_entry.id   AF-A0ABC9NCG4-F1
#
_cell.length_a   1.000
_cell.length_b   1.000
_cell.length_c   1.000
_cell.angle_alpha   90.00
_cell.angle_beta   90.00
_cell.angle_gamma   90.00
#
_symmetry.space_group_name_H-M   'P 1'
#
loop_
_entity.id
_entity.type
_entity.pdbx_description
1 polymer ?
#
loop_
_entity_poly.entity_id
_entity_poly.type
_entity_poly.pdbx_seq_one_letter_code
_entity_poly.pdbx_strand_id
1 'polypeptide(L)'
;MQLISQLEPHNRGAYGGCIGFIGLNGSLNQAITIRTFVSRNGVLWFQAGGGIVAKSNDEYELQEVNNKLGALKKAIEMAEKM
;
A
#
# COMPACT_ATOMS: atom_id res chain seq x y z
N MET A 1 12.00 -9.73 6.12
CA MET A 1 10.74 -10.12 5.46
C MET A 1 10.09 -11.39 6.01
N GLN A 2 10.83 -12.31 6.64
CA GLN A 2 10.27 -13.58 7.13
C GLN A 2 9.13 -13.39 8.15
N LEU A 3 9.30 -12.50 9.14
CA LEU A 3 8.25 -12.21 10.13
C LEU A 3 6.95 -11.68 9.48
N ILE A 4 7.07 -10.73 8.55
CA ILE A 4 5.90 -10.23 7.80
C ILE A 4 5.21 -11.38 7.06
N SER A 5 5.98 -12.24 6.38
CA SER A 5 5.41 -13.38 5.65
C SER A 5 4.77 -14.43 6.55
N GLN A 6 5.20 -14.53 7.81
CA GLN A 6 4.60 -15.44 8.81
C GLN A 6 3.32 -14.86 9.42
N LEU A 7 3.25 -13.53 9.56
CA LEU A 7 2.16 -12.84 10.24
C LEU A 7 1.03 -12.42 9.29
N GLU A 8 1.33 -12.08 8.04
CA GLU A 8 0.32 -11.66 7.08
C GLU A 8 -0.39 -12.87 6.46
N PRO A 9 -1.72 -12.84 6.31
CA PRO A 9 -2.49 -14.00 5.87
C PRO A 9 -2.41 -14.28 4.36
N HIS A 10 -1.74 -13.41 3.60
CA HIS A 10 -1.61 -13.52 2.14
C HIS A 10 -0.37 -12.80 1.62
N ASN A 11 0.02 -13.12 0.39
CA ASN A 11 1.08 -12.39 -0.32
C ASN A 11 0.66 -10.95 -0.62
N ARG A 12 1.56 -9.99 -0.39
CA ARG A 12 1.31 -8.55 -0.62
C ARG A 12 1.04 -8.15 -2.07
N GLY A 13 1.35 -9.03 -3.03
CA GLY A 13 1.18 -8.74 -4.46
C GLY A 13 1.98 -7.50 -4.87
N ALA A 14 1.30 -6.50 -5.41
CA ALA A 14 1.96 -5.24 -5.77
C ALA A 14 2.43 -4.46 -4.53
N TYR A 15 1.78 -4.55 -3.37
CA TYR A 15 2.04 -3.67 -2.22
C TYR A 15 3.48 -3.81 -1.68
N GLY A 16 4.18 -2.68 -1.57
CA GLY A 16 5.58 -2.64 -1.12
C GLY A 16 6.62 -3.05 -2.18
N GLY A 17 6.15 -3.39 -3.39
CA GLY A 17 6.99 -3.49 -4.59
C GLY A 17 7.23 -2.13 -5.24
N CYS A 18 7.31 -2.11 -6.58
CA CYS A 18 7.56 -0.90 -7.33
C CYS A 18 6.82 -0.88 -8.68
N ILE A 19 6.58 0.34 -9.18
CA ILE A 19 6.03 0.61 -10.51
C ILE A 19 6.82 1.75 -11.14
N GLY A 20 7.14 1.65 -12.43
CA GLY A 20 7.97 2.64 -13.11
C GLY A 20 8.44 2.16 -14.47
N PHE A 21 9.57 2.70 -14.94
CA PHE A 21 10.16 2.36 -16.23
C PHE A 21 11.68 2.17 -16.14
N ILE A 22 12.18 1.31 -17.04
CA ILE A 22 13.59 1.17 -17.39
C ILE A 22 13.71 1.58 -18.86
N GLY A 23 14.49 2.63 -19.15
CA GLY A 23 14.75 3.09 -20.50
C GLY A 23 15.88 2.32 -21.17
N LEU A 24 15.84 2.20 -22.51
CA LEU A 24 16.90 1.54 -23.30
C LEU A 24 18.25 2.30 -23.23
N ASN A 25 18.23 3.55 -22.77
CA ASN A 25 19.40 4.37 -22.49
C ASN A 25 19.98 4.13 -21.07
N GLY A 26 19.47 3.15 -20.33
CA GLY A 26 19.88 2.86 -18.96
C GLY A 26 19.20 3.72 -17.89
N SER A 27 18.31 4.64 -18.26
CA SER A 27 17.53 5.42 -17.28
C SER A 27 16.58 4.53 -16.48
N LEU A 28 16.41 4.84 -15.19
CA LEU A 28 15.55 4.11 -14.28
C LEU A 28 14.78 5.08 -13.39
N ASN A 29 13.46 4.99 -13.39
CA ASN A 29 12.63 5.68 -12.44
C ASN A 29 11.50 4.77 -11.96
N GLN A 30 11.41 4.59 -10.65
CA GLN A 30 10.42 3.72 -10.02
C GLN A 30 9.88 4.38 -8.76
N ALA A 31 8.59 4.18 -8.52
CA ALA A 31 7.92 4.55 -7.29
C ALA A 31 7.54 3.29 -6.50
N ILE A 32 7.54 3.39 -5.18
CA ILE A 32 7.04 2.32 -4.31
C ILE A 32 5.51 2.27 -4.44
N THR A 33 4.97 1.08 -4.61
CA THR A 33 3.54 0.79 -4.71
C THR A 33 2.85 0.83 -3.34
N ILE A 34 2.72 2.04 -2.81
CA ILE A 34 1.90 2.40 -1.64
C ILE A 34 0.84 3.40 -2.06
N ARG A 35 -0.21 3.60 -1.25
CA ARG A 35 -1.33 4.51 -1.58
C ARG A 35 -1.87 4.25 -3.00
N THR A 36 -2.02 2.97 -3.33
CA THR A 36 -2.36 2.50 -4.68
C THR A 36 -3.50 1.49 -4.58
N PHE A 37 -4.38 1.49 -5.58
CA PHE A 37 -5.37 0.42 -5.78
C PHE A 37 -4.86 -0.59 -6.82
N VAL A 38 -5.05 -1.88 -6.55
CA VAL A 38 -4.97 -2.95 -7.55
C VAL A 38 -6.38 -3.37 -7.89
N SER A 39 -6.84 -3.03 -9.10
CA SER A 39 -8.15 -3.46 -9.59
C SER A 39 -8.06 -4.86 -10.20
N ARG A 40 -8.90 -5.78 -9.72
CA ARG A 40 -9.01 -7.14 -10.26
C ARG A 40 -10.44 -7.62 -10.15
N ASN A 41 -11.03 -8.02 -11.28
CA ASN A 41 -12.38 -8.60 -11.34
C ASN A 41 -13.46 -7.69 -10.70
N GLY A 42 -13.39 -6.38 -10.93
CA GLY A 42 -14.32 -5.41 -10.35
C GLY A 42 -14.10 -5.11 -8.86
N VAL A 43 -13.05 -5.65 -8.24
CA VAL A 43 -12.69 -5.40 -6.84
C VAL A 43 -11.41 -4.58 -6.76
N LEU A 44 -11.43 -3.49 -5.99
CA LEU A 44 -10.24 -2.69 -5.67
C LEU A 44 -9.58 -3.21 -4.40
N TRP A 45 -8.35 -3.71 -4.54
CA TRP A 45 -7.50 -4.11 -3.42
C TRP A 45 -6.56 -2.98 -3.05
N PHE A 46 -6.48 -2.65 -1.77
CA PHE A 46 -5.59 -1.61 -1.25
C PHE A 46 -5.14 -1.95 0.16
N GLN A 47 -3.90 -1.63 0.46
CA GLN A 47 -3.25 -1.98 1.72
C GLN A 47 -2.40 -0.81 2.21
N ALA A 48 -2.27 -0.71 3.54
CA ALA A 48 -1.33 0.16 4.20
C ALA A 48 -0.74 -0.57 5.41
N GLY A 49 0.37 -0.05 5.91
CA GLY A 49 1.12 -0.59 7.04
C GLY A 49 1.94 0.51 7.69
N GLY A 50 2.55 0.19 8.82
CA GLY A 50 3.40 1.07 9.62
C GLY A 50 4.79 0.48 9.85
N GLY A 51 5.72 1.32 10.28
CA GLY A 51 7.03 0.87 10.73
C GLY A 51 6.98 0.61 12.22
N ILE A 52 7.14 -0.65 12.63
CA ILE A 52 7.07 -1.03 14.05
C ILE A 52 8.47 -0.98 14.68
N VAL A 53 8.58 -0.31 15.82
CA VAL A 53 9.78 -0.23 16.64
C VAL A 53 9.50 -0.64 18.09
N ALA A 54 10.53 -0.83 18.91
CA ALA A 54 10.39 -1.30 20.29
C ALA A 54 9.53 -0.39 21.20
N LYS A 55 9.33 0.87 20.80
CA LYS A 55 8.50 1.86 21.51
C LYS A 55 7.17 2.14 20.82
N SER A 56 6.83 1.40 19.76
CA SER A 56 5.53 1.54 19.10
C SER A 56 4.40 1.21 20.06
N ASN A 57 3.26 1.85 19.83
CA ASN A 57 2.04 1.61 20.57
C ASN A 57 0.95 1.21 19.57
N ASP A 58 0.28 0.10 19.85
CA ASP A 58 -0.64 -0.55 18.92
C ASP A 58 -1.77 0.37 18.43
N GLU A 59 -2.34 1.19 19.32
CA GLU A 59 -3.44 2.11 18.97
C GLU A 59 -2.97 3.21 18.02
N TYR A 60 -1.79 3.79 18.29
CA TYR A 60 -1.21 4.81 17.43
C TYR A 60 -0.84 4.27 16.05
N GLU A 61 -0.24 3.08 15.98
CA GLU A 61 0.14 2.44 14.71
C GLU A 61 -1.10 2.08 13.88
N LEU A 62 -2.15 1.57 14.53
CA LEU A 62 -3.42 1.29 13.86
C LEU A 62 -4.06 2.58 13.31
N GLN A 63 -4.04 3.66 14.08
CA GLN A 63 -4.54 4.95 13.61
C GLN A 63 -3.73 5.49 12.43
N GLU A 64 -2.41 5.31 12.42
CA GLU A 64 -1.56 5.69 11.28
C GLU A 64 -1.95 4.92 10.01
N VAL A 65 -2.16 3.61 10.12
CA VAL A 65 -2.63 2.78 8.99
C VAL A 65 -4.00 3.26 8.50
N ASN A 66 -4.93 3.57 9.40
CA ASN A 66 -6.24 4.11 9.05
C ASN A 66 -6.12 5.46 8.33
N ASN A 67 -5.23 6.35 8.78
CA ASN A 67 -4.98 7.64 8.14
C ASN A 67 -4.43 7.47 6.72
N LYS A 68 -3.49 6.54 6.51
CA LYS A 68 -2.94 6.21 5.18
C LYS A 68 -4.03 5.67 4.24
N LEU A 69 -4.91 4.81 4.74
CA LEU A 69 -6.05 4.28 3.97
C LEU A 69 -7.15 5.34 3.74
N GLY A 70 -7.29 6.32 4.64
CA GLY A 70 -8.31 7.35 4.55
C GLY A 70 -8.26 8.15 3.25
N ALA A 71 -7.05 8.45 2.75
CA ALA A 71 -6.88 9.13 1.46
C ALA A 71 -7.46 8.31 0.29
N LEU A 72 -7.25 6.99 0.31
CA LEU A 72 -7.77 6.08 -0.70
C LEU A 72 -9.30 5.93 -0.61
N LYS A 73 -9.83 5.73 0.60
CA LYS A 73 -11.28 5.65 0.84
C LYS A 73 -12.00 6.91 0.34
N LYS A 74 -11.47 8.09 0.67
CA LYS A 74 -12.01 9.37 0.19
C LYS A 74 -11.98 9.49 -1.33
N ALA A 75 -10.93 8.98 -1.99
CA ALA A 75 -10.85 8.99 -3.45
C ALA A 75 -11.96 8.13 -4.09
N ILE A 76 -12.32 6.98 -3.49
CA ILE A 76 -13.46 6.17 -3.94
C ILE A 76 -14.77 6.94 -3.78
N GLU A 77 -15.04 7.50 -2.59
CA GLU A 77 -16.27 8.26 -2.32
C GLU A 77 -16.46 9.45 -3.26
N MET A 78 -15.36 10.08 -3.68
CA MET A 78 -15.38 11.17 -4.66
C MET A 78 -15.69 10.64 -6.06
N ALA A 79 -15.07 9.53 -6.47
CA ALA A 79 -15.27 8.91 -7.78
C ALA A 79 -16.69 8.39 -7.98
N GLU A 80 -17.36 7.88 -6.94
CA GLU A 80 -18.75 7.42 -7.00
C GLU A 80 -19.78 8.54 -7.24
N LYS A 81 -19.39 9.80 -6.99
CA LYS A 81 -20.26 10.98 -7.18
C LYS A 81 -20.03 11.69 -8.52
N MET A 82 -19.11 11.20 -9.33
CA MET A 82 -18.83 11.70 -10.69
C MET A 82 -19.73 11.02 -11.70
#